data_AF-A0A353GSS0-F1
#
_entry.id   AF-A0A353GSS0-F1
#
_cell.length_a   1.000
_cell.length_b   1.000
_cell.length_c   1.000
_cell.angle_alpha   90.00
_cell.angle_beta   90.00
_cell.angle_gamma   90.00
#
_symmetry.space_group_name_H-M   'P 1'
#
loop_
_entity.id
_entity.type
_entity.pdbx_description
1 polymer ?
#
loop_
_entity_poly.entity_id
_entity_poly.type
_entity_poly.pdbx_seq_one_letter_code
_entity_poly.pdbx_strand_id
1 'polypeptide(L)'
;MKYFEIMSILYKTNIWKQEDVPMAITSMNKLEHRIKVVRMKMQNLWNERGYTDETVLKVSIELDQLLNEYQRNYLPNSNYQKEKIG
;
A
#
# COMPACT_ATOMS: atom_id res chain seq x y z
N MET A 1 15.51 -10.01 2.29
CA MET A 1 14.06 -10.30 2.24
C MET A 1 13.56 -11.32 3.28
N LYS A 2 14.38 -11.84 4.21
CA LYS A 2 13.91 -12.84 5.22
C LYS A 2 13.03 -12.27 6.36
N TYR A 3 13.14 -10.97 6.64
CA TYR A 3 12.47 -10.36 7.81
C TYR A 3 10.94 -10.28 7.64
N PHE A 4 10.46 -9.95 6.44
CA PHE A 4 9.03 -9.83 6.15
C PHE A 4 8.28 -11.17 6.24
N GLU A 5 8.89 -12.27 5.78
CA GLU A 5 8.29 -13.61 5.87
C GLU A 5 8.20 -14.09 7.31
N ILE A 6 9.26 -13.88 8.10
CA ILE A 6 9.27 -14.24 9.53
C ILE A 6 8.17 -13.47 10.28
N MET A 7 8.04 -12.16 10.05
CA MET A 7 7.00 -11.36 10.72
C MET A 7 5.58 -11.72 10.27
N SER A 8 5.39 -12.12 9.00
CA SER A 8 4.11 -12.61 8.47
C SER A 8 3.71 -13.96 9.08
N ILE A 9 4.66 -14.87 9.27
CA ILE A 9 4.45 -16.17 9.92
C ILE A 9 4.12 -15.95 11.41
N LEU A 10 4.88 -15.11 12.12
CA LEU A 10 4.67 -14.83 13.55
C LEU A 10 3.32 -14.16 13.84
N TYR A 11 2.81 -13.34 12.92
CA TYR A 11 1.48 -12.74 13.03
C TYR A 11 0.36 -13.76 12.81
N LYS A 12 0.50 -14.67 11.83
CA LYS A 12 -0.47 -15.75 11.58
C LYS A 12 -0.53 -16.77 12.73
N THR A 13 0.57 -16.98 13.44
CA THR A 13 0.65 -17.95 14.54
C THR A 13 0.23 -17.36 15.89
N ASN A 14 -0.13 -16.08 15.96
CA ASN A 14 -0.64 -15.39 17.16
C ASN A 14 0.27 -15.53 18.40
N ILE A 15 1.59 -15.66 18.18
CA ILE A 15 2.59 -15.89 19.24
C ILE A 15 2.89 -14.59 20.01
N TRP A 16 2.58 -13.42 19.46
CA TRP A 16 2.75 -12.12 20.10
C TRP A 16 1.38 -11.45 20.27
N LYS A 17 1.05 -11.00 21.49
CA LYS A 17 -0.15 -10.20 21.74
C LYS A 17 0.00 -8.88 20.98
N GLN A 18 -1.13 -8.37 20.48
CA GLN A 18 -1.24 -7.18 19.62
C GLN A 18 -0.58 -5.90 20.20
N GLU A 19 -0.22 -5.91 21.49
CA GLU A 19 0.38 -4.82 22.26
C GLU A 19 1.91 -4.68 22.07
N ASP A 20 2.60 -5.74 21.62
CA ASP A 20 4.07 -5.76 21.49
C ASP A 20 4.58 -5.45 20.08
N VAL A 21 3.66 -5.19 19.13
CA VAL A 21 4.02 -4.91 17.73
C VAL A 21 4.48 -3.46 17.60
N PRO A 22 5.69 -3.18 17.09
CA PRO A 22 6.17 -1.82 16.88
C PRO A 22 5.13 -1.01 16.09
N MET A 23 4.79 0.18 16.58
CA MET A 23 3.79 1.06 15.97
C MET A 23 4.02 1.30 14.46
N ALA A 24 5.28 1.25 14.01
CA ALA A 24 5.66 1.30 12.60
C ALA A 24 5.14 0.11 11.76
N ILE A 25 5.12 -1.11 12.31
CA ILE A 25 4.58 -2.30 11.65
C ILE A 25 3.06 -2.21 11.56
N THR A 26 2.39 -1.74 12.61
CA THR A 26 0.94 -1.51 12.60
C THR A 26 0.54 -0.44 11.58
N SER A 27 1.30 0.65 11.47
CA SER A 27 1.08 1.70 10.48
C SER A 27 1.34 1.23 9.05
N MET A 28 2.38 0.42 8.82
CA MET A 28 2.68 -0.16 7.52
C MET A 28 1.57 -1.12 7.07
N ASN A 29 1.14 -2.03 7.95
CA ASN A 29 0.05 -2.96 7.68
C ASN A 29 -1.27 -2.24 7.36
N LYS A 30 -1.56 -1.13 8.06
CA LYS A 30 -2.74 -0.29 7.77
C LYS A 30 -2.65 0.34 6.38
N LEU A 31 -1.49 0.86 5.98
CA LEU A 31 -1.30 1.48 4.68
C LEU A 31 -1.38 0.45 3.54
N GLU A 32 -0.75 -0.71 3.71
CA GLU A 32 -0.86 -1.82 2.74
C GLU A 32 -2.30 -2.30 2.58
N HIS A 33 -3.04 -2.41 3.69
CA HIS A 33 -4.45 -2.77 3.65
C HIS A 33 -5.28 -1.75 2.85
N ARG A 34 -5.07 -0.45 3.08
CA ARG A 34 -5.73 0.62 2.32
C ARG A 34 -5.40 0.54 0.83
N ILE A 35 -4.13 0.36 0.47
CA ILE A 35 -3.71 0.17 -0.92
C ILE A 35 -4.44 -1.02 -1.56
N LYS A 36 -4.53 -2.14 -0.85
CA LYS A 36 -5.23 -3.34 -1.35
C LYS A 36 -6.71 -3.07 -1.61
N VAL A 37 -7.39 -2.42 -0.66
CA VAL A 37 -8.83 -2.08 -0.79
C VAL A 37 -9.07 -1.15 -1.97
N VAL A 38 -8.26 -0.10 -2.11
CA VAL A 38 -8.38 0.87 -3.20
C VAL A 38 -8.09 0.21 -4.55
N ARG A 39 -7.09 -0.68 -4.65
CA ARG A 39 -6.83 -1.47 -5.87
C ARG A 39 -8.03 -2.33 -6.27
N MET A 40 -8.65 -3.02 -5.31
CA MET A 40 -9.85 -3.82 -5.60
C MET A 40 -11.00 -2.93 -6.09
N LYS A 41 -11.22 -1.78 -5.43
CA LYS A 41 -12.25 -0.82 -5.84
C LYS A 41 -12.00 -0.29 -7.26
N MET A 42 -10.75 0.07 -7.58
CA MET A 42 -10.36 0.53 -8.90
C MET A 42 -10.61 -0.53 -9.97
N GLN A 43 -10.21 -1.78 -9.71
CA GLN A 43 -10.40 -2.88 -10.65
C GLN A 43 -11.89 -3.15 -10.92
N ASN A 44 -12.72 -3.13 -9.87
CA ASN A 44 -14.16 -3.32 -10.02
C ASN A 44 -14.77 -2.20 -10.87
N LEU A 45 -14.43 -0.94 -10.58
CA LEU A 45 -14.92 0.21 -11.34
C LEU A 45 -14.44 0.18 -12.79
N TRP A 46 -13.19 -0.24 -13.04
CA TRP A 46 -12.69 -0.42 -14.41
C TRP A 46 -13.50 -1.50 -15.13
N ASN A 47 -13.71 -2.66 -14.52
CA ASN A 47 -14.48 -3.74 -15.13
C ASN A 47 -15.93 -3.31 -15.44
N GLU A 48 -16.53 -2.49 -14.59
CA GLU A 48 -17.93 -2.04 -14.75
C GLU A 48 -18.09 -0.87 -15.73
N ARG A 49 -17.15 0.08 -15.74
CA ARG A 49 -17.34 1.40 -16.39
C ARG A 49 -16.28 1.75 -17.43
N GLY A 50 -15.22 0.96 -17.53
CA GLY A 50 -14.06 1.25 -18.37
C GLY A 50 -13.06 2.21 -17.71
N TYR A 51 -11.85 2.26 -18.27
CA TYR A 51 -10.72 2.99 -17.70
C TYR A 51 -10.82 4.51 -17.82
N THR A 52 -11.70 5.03 -18.67
CA THR A 52 -11.89 6.46 -18.91
C THR A 52 -12.98 7.09 -18.04
N ASP A 53 -13.69 6.28 -17.24
CA ASP A 53 -14.71 6.78 -16.33
C ASP A 53 -14.10 7.71 -15.27
N GLU A 54 -14.75 8.84 -15.02
CA GLU A 54 -14.28 9.86 -14.06
C GLU A 54 -14.09 9.28 -12.65
N THR A 55 -14.91 8.28 -12.27
CA THR A 55 -14.81 7.61 -10.98
C THR A 55 -13.57 6.73 -10.91
N VAL A 56 -13.20 6.07 -12.01
CA VAL A 56 -11.97 5.27 -12.10
C VAL A 56 -10.74 6.16 -12.01
N LEU A 57 -10.77 7.34 -12.66
CA LEU A 57 -9.69 8.32 -12.58
C LEU A 57 -9.54 8.91 -11.17
N LYS A 58 -10.64 9.18 -10.47
CA LYS A 58 -10.57 9.64 -9.06
C LYS A 58 -9.94 8.58 -8.16
N VAL A 59 -10.31 7.32 -8.33
CA VAL A 59 -9.77 6.21 -7.53
C VAL A 59 -8.31 5.91 -7.87
N SER A 60 -7.88 6.12 -9.13
CA SER A 60 -6.46 5.97 -9.49
C SER A 60 -5.58 7.04 -8.84
N ILE A 61 -6.05 8.29 -8.76
CA ILE A 61 -5.36 9.37 -8.04
C ILE A 61 -5.22 9.03 -6.54
N GLU A 62 -6.28 8.52 -5.91
CA GLU A 62 -6.25 8.07 -4.51
C GLU A 62 -5.23 6.93 -4.31
N LEU A 63 -5.20 5.97 -5.22
CA LEU A 63 -4.23 4.87 -5.19
C LEU A 63 -2.79 5.38 -5.29
N ASP A 64 -2.52 6.30 -6.22
CA ASP A 64 -1.20 6.90 -6.41
C ASP A 64 -0.72 7.65 -5.15
N GLN A 65 -1.60 8.37 -4.47
CA GLN A 65 -1.26 9.04 -3.22
C GLN A 65 -0.83 8.04 -2.13
N LEU A 66 -1.56 6.94 -1.98
CA LEU A 66 -1.24 5.89 -1.01
C LEU A 66 0.07 5.17 -1.35
N LEU A 67 0.33 4.92 -2.62
CA LEU A 67 1.59 4.32 -3.09
C LEU A 67 2.78 5.27 -2.83
N ASN A 68 2.62 6.56 -3.10
CA ASN A 68 3.63 7.57 -2.79
C ASN A 68 3.89 7.69 -1.29
N GLU A 69 2.85 7.62 -0.45
CA GLU A 69 3.00 7.58 1.00
C GLU A 69 3.76 6.32 1.45
N TYR A 70 3.43 5.16 0.88
CA TYR A 70 4.10 3.91 1.20
C TYR A 70 5.58 3.96 0.81
N GLN A 71 5.87 4.48 -0.39
CA GLN A 71 7.23 4.64 -0.87
C GLN A 71 8.04 5.61 0.00
N ARG A 72 7.49 6.76 0.38
CA ARG A 72 8.16 7.72 1.27
C ARG A 72 8.46 7.14 2.65
N ASN A 73 7.52 6.38 3.20
CA ASN A 73 7.60 5.93 4.59
C ASN A 73 8.37 4.62 4.76
N TYR A 74 8.42 3.76 3.74
CA TYR A 74 8.86 2.37 3.90
C TYR A 74 9.87 1.87 2.86
N LEU A 75 10.16 2.63 1.79
CA LEU A 75 11.22 2.28 0.84
C LEU A 75 12.45 3.17 1.05
N PRO A 76 13.64 2.61 1.33
CA PRO A 76 14.87 3.39 1.44
C PRO A 76 15.25 3.93 0.06
N ASN A 77 14.90 5.19 -0.19
CA ASN A 77 15.36 6.08 -1.25
C ASN A 77 15.89 5.37 -2.53
N SER A 78 15.01 4.68 -3.26
CA SER A 78 15.29 4.41 -4.67
C SER A 78 14.99 5.71 -5.44
N ASN A 79 15.95 6.14 -6.25
CA ASN A 79 16.04 7.42 -6.98
C ASN A 79 14.88 7.73 -7.97
N TYR A 80 13.60 7.62 -7.58
CA TYR A 80 12.43 7.85 -8.43
C TYR A 80 11.84 9.27 -8.32
N GLN A 81 12.64 10.27 -7.97
CA GLN A 81 12.25 11.69 -8.06
C GLN A 81 13.14 12.53 -8.99
N LYS A 82 14.01 11.93 -9.82
CA LYS A 82 14.90 12.69 -10.71
C LYS A 82 14.47 12.82 -12.18
N GLU A 83 13.37 12.22 -12.65
CA GLU A 83 13.03 12.23 -14.09
C GLU A 83 11.65 12.83 -14.42
N LYS A 84 11.22 13.88 -13.73
CA LYS A 84 10.07 14.70 -14.19
C LYS A 84 10.33 16.21 -14.20
N ILE A 85 11.58 16.61 -14.37
CA ILE A 85 11.93 17.97 -14.80
C ILE A 85 13.12 17.87 -15.76
N GLY A 86 12.81 17.82 -17.05
CA GLY A 86 13.73 17.79 -18.18
C GLY A 86 12.92 18.04 -19.44
#